data_AF-A0A6M3KQQ5-F1
#
_entry.id   AF-A0A6M3KQQ5-F1
#
_cell.length_a   1.000
_cell.length_b   1.000
_cell.length_c   1.000
_cell.angle_alpha   90.00
_cell.angle_beta   90.00
_cell.angle_gamma   90.00
#
_symmetry.space_group_name_H-M   'P 1'
#
loop_
_entity.id
_entity.type
_entity.pdbx_description
1 polymer ?
#
loop_
_entity_poly.entity_id
_entity_poly.type
_entity_poly.pdbx_seq_one_letter_code
_entity_poly.pdbx_strand_id
1 'polypeptide(L)'
;MKDRVVYCSTKRFEGDDAVKTSLTLDMSGVTETDLVEYAIDALIIKWQASIRRKKDVEVPTVATYKVPKPGTRAAAVMSPFEMLVIQFGQERADWMVAKFGSAEDAVEALQKQLDEMEAEG
;
A
#
# COMPACT_ATOMS: atom_id res chain seq x y z
N MET A 1 2.21 -21.84 -23.01
CA MET A 1 1.70 -20.45 -22.99
C MET A 1 2.64 -19.59 -23.85
N LYS A 2 2.24 -18.42 -24.37
CA LYS A 2 3.16 -17.57 -25.18
C LYS A 2 4.09 -16.76 -24.27
N ASP A 3 5.29 -16.46 -24.76
CA ASP A 3 6.26 -15.58 -24.09
C ASP A 3 5.67 -14.20 -23.80
N ARG A 4 6.11 -13.59 -22.70
CA ARG A 4 5.67 -12.27 -22.27
C ARG A 4 6.85 -11.33 -22.08
N VAL A 5 6.87 -10.24 -22.83
CA VAL A 5 7.85 -9.16 -22.64
C VAL A 5 7.32 -8.16 -21.61
N VAL A 6 8.13 -7.86 -20.59
CA VAL A 6 7.84 -6.87 -19.55
C VAL A 6 9.02 -5.89 -19.41
N TYR A 7 8.73 -4.66 -19.05
CA TYR A 7 9.76 -3.65 -18.78
C TYR A 7 9.85 -3.42 -17.27
N CYS A 8 11.06 -3.49 -16.72
CA CYS A 8 11.30 -3.23 -15.31
C CYS A 8 12.47 -2.25 -15.12
N SER A 9 12.50 -1.63 -13.94
CA SER A 9 13.60 -0.76 -13.54
C SER A 9 14.13 -1.26 -12.20
N THR A 10 15.41 -1.57 -12.14
CA THR A 10 16.03 -2.23 -10.98
C THR A 10 17.19 -1.37 -10.46
N LYS A 11 17.18 -1.13 -9.16
CA LYS A 11 18.34 -0.62 -8.41
C LYS A 11 18.99 -1.78 -7.67
N ARG A 12 20.31 -1.87 -7.71
CA ARG A 12 21.05 -2.95 -7.06
C ARG A 12 21.15 -2.71 -5.55
N PHE A 13 21.47 -1.48 -5.15
CA PHE A 13 21.49 -1.04 -3.76
C PHE A 13 20.86 0.34 -3.57
N GLU A 14 20.70 0.73 -2.31
CA GLU A 14 20.32 2.10 -1.95
C GLU A 14 21.45 3.07 -2.36
N GLY A 15 21.11 4.08 -3.16
CA GLY A 15 22.07 5.04 -3.73
C GLY A 15 22.41 4.83 -5.21
N ASP A 16 22.14 3.65 -5.77
CA ASP A 16 22.43 3.38 -7.19
C ASP A 16 21.40 4.03 -8.13
N ASP A 17 21.83 4.29 -9.37
CA ASP A 17 20.95 4.62 -10.48
C ASP A 17 20.14 3.40 -10.93
N ALA A 18 18.88 3.64 -11.29
CA ALA A 18 18.00 2.57 -11.72
C ALA A 18 18.27 2.18 -13.17
N VAL A 19 18.58 0.90 -13.42
CA VAL A 19 18.77 0.38 -14.78
C VAL A 19 17.41 -0.06 -15.33
N LYS A 20 17.07 0.43 -16.53
CA LYS A 20 15.87 -0.01 -17.25
C LYS A 20 16.18 -1.26 -18.08
N THR A 21 15.33 -2.28 -17.97
CA THR A 21 15.53 -3.58 -18.62
C THR A 21 14.26 -4.01 -19.32
N SER A 22 14.39 -4.49 -20.56
CA SER A 22 13.36 -5.29 -21.24
C SER A 22 13.61 -6.76 -20.90
N LEU A 23 12.65 -7.39 -20.25
CA LEU A 23 12.73 -8.78 -19.79
C LEU A 23 11.71 -9.62 -20.55
N THR A 24 12.19 -10.62 -21.29
CA THR A 24 11.33 -11.65 -21.88
C THR A 24 11.16 -12.78 -20.88
N LEU A 25 9.93 -13.04 -20.47
CA LEU A 25 9.55 -14.20 -19.67
C LEU A 25 9.19 -15.33 -20.65
N ASP A 26 10.06 -16.32 -20.73
CA ASP A 26 9.78 -17.58 -21.42
C ASP A 26 8.81 -18.40 -20.55
N MET A 27 7.62 -18.61 -21.07
CA MET A 27 6.54 -19.35 -20.39
C MET A 27 6.37 -20.76 -20.98
N SER A 28 7.37 -21.24 -21.70
CA SER A 28 7.42 -22.60 -22.24
C SER A 28 7.45 -23.60 -21.09
N GLY A 29 6.54 -24.57 -21.13
CA GLY A 29 6.40 -25.56 -20.06
C GLY A 29 5.65 -25.07 -18.81
N VAL A 30 5.26 -23.80 -18.74
CA VAL A 30 4.41 -23.27 -17.66
C VAL A 30 2.94 -23.43 -18.03
N THR A 31 2.19 -24.07 -17.15
CA THR A 31 0.73 -24.26 -17.23
C THR A 31 0.00 -23.17 -16.46
N GLU A 32 -1.33 -23.08 -16.65
CA GLU A 32 -2.16 -22.18 -15.86
C GLU A 32 -2.20 -22.57 -14.39
N THR A 33 -2.16 -23.87 -14.08
CA THR A 33 -2.09 -24.38 -12.70
C THR A 33 -0.84 -23.87 -12.00
N ASP A 34 0.32 -23.91 -12.65
CA ASP A 34 1.58 -23.43 -12.08
C ASP A 34 1.48 -21.94 -11.72
N LEU A 35 0.86 -21.13 -12.59
CA LEU A 35 0.63 -19.71 -12.32
C LEU A 35 -0.30 -19.46 -11.14
N VAL A 36 -1.33 -20.28 -10.98
CA VAL A 36 -2.24 -20.21 -9.83
C VAL A 36 -1.50 -20.57 -8.55
N GLU A 37 -0.68 -21.62 -8.56
CA GLU A 37 0.16 -22.01 -7.43
C GLU A 37 1.14 -20.89 -7.04
N TYR A 38 1.88 -20.33 -8.00
CA TYR A 38 2.75 -19.18 -7.77
C TYR A 38 2.00 -17.99 -7.16
N ALA A 39 0.76 -17.73 -7.62
CA ALA A 39 -0.05 -16.65 -7.07
C ALA A 39 -0.48 -16.94 -5.62
N ILE A 40 -0.83 -18.18 -5.29
CA ILE A 40 -1.18 -18.60 -3.92
C ILE A 40 0.02 -18.44 -2.99
N ASP A 41 1.20 -18.91 -3.40
CA ASP A 41 2.43 -18.78 -2.60
C ASP A 41 2.76 -17.31 -2.31
N ALA A 42 2.61 -16.44 -3.31
CA ALA A 42 2.79 -15.00 -3.13
C ALA A 42 1.81 -14.40 -2.10
N LEU A 43 0.58 -14.91 -2.01
CA LEU A 43 -0.41 -14.47 -1.01
C LEU A 43 -0.03 -14.93 0.40
N ILE A 44 0.51 -16.14 0.55
CA ILE A 44 1.02 -16.65 1.83
C ILE A 44 2.16 -15.76 2.33
N ILE A 45 3.13 -15.44 1.47
CA ILE A 45 4.26 -14.57 1.81
C ILE A 45 3.76 -13.18 2.26
N LYS A 46 2.76 -12.62 1.58
CA LYS A 46 2.15 -11.34 1.98
C LYS A 46 1.51 -11.40 3.37
N TRP A 47 0.78 -12.46 3.69
CA TRP A 47 0.19 -12.64 5.02
C TRP A 47 1.29 -12.78 6.09
N GLN A 48 2.30 -13.59 5.84
CA GLN A 48 3.45 -13.75 6.75
C GLN A 48 4.16 -12.42 6.99
N ALA A 49 4.43 -11.64 5.94
CA ALA A 49 5.05 -10.32 6.05
C ALA A 49 4.16 -9.34 6.86
N SER A 50 2.84 -9.39 6.67
CA SER A 50 1.89 -8.57 7.42
C SER A 50 1.92 -8.88 8.92
N ILE A 51 1.91 -10.17 9.29
CA ILE A 51 2.01 -10.58 10.70
C ILE A 51 3.35 -10.17 11.30
N ARG A 52 4.47 -10.41 10.60
CA ARG A 52 5.82 -10.03 11.10
C ARG A 52 5.98 -8.55 11.36
N ARG A 53 5.18 -7.68 10.72
CA ARG A 53 5.20 -6.22 10.98
C ARG A 53 4.44 -5.82 12.25
N LYS A 54 3.54 -6.65 12.76
CA LYS A 54 2.82 -6.41 14.01
C LYS A 54 3.71 -6.86 15.17
N LYS A 55 4.49 -5.91 15.71
CA LYS A 55 5.51 -6.17 16.74
C LYS A 55 4.96 -6.82 18.02
N ASP A 56 3.68 -6.63 18.31
CA ASP A 56 3.04 -7.05 19.56
C ASP A 56 2.02 -8.18 19.38
N VAL A 57 2.10 -8.95 18.28
CA VAL A 57 1.15 -10.04 17.99
C VAL A 57 1.90 -11.35 17.82
N GLU A 58 1.59 -12.31 18.70
CA GLU A 58 2.06 -13.69 18.53
C GLU A 58 1.46 -14.31 17.26
N VAL A 59 2.27 -15.08 16.53
CA VAL A 59 1.80 -15.76 15.31
C VAL A 59 0.73 -16.78 15.72
N PRO A 60 -0.52 -16.62 15.25
CA PRO A 60 -1.61 -17.50 15.65
C PRO A 60 -1.43 -18.90 15.06
N THR A 61 -1.82 -19.92 15.82
CA THR A 61 -1.87 -21.32 15.34
C THR A 61 -3.01 -21.57 14.36
N VAL A 62 -4.06 -20.74 14.39
CA VAL A 62 -5.20 -20.77 13.47
C VAL A 62 -5.52 -19.34 13.03
N ALA A 63 -5.56 -19.10 11.71
CA ALA A 63 -5.88 -17.79 11.16
C ALA A 63 -6.69 -17.89 9.86
N THR A 64 -7.55 -16.89 9.65
CA THR A 64 -8.26 -16.67 8.39
C THR A 64 -7.68 -15.43 7.73
N TYR A 65 -7.11 -15.57 6.54
CA TYR A 65 -6.61 -14.44 5.75
C TYR A 65 -7.57 -14.13 4.61
N LYS A 66 -8.20 -12.97 4.67
CA LYS A 66 -9.01 -12.45 3.55
C LYS A 66 -8.07 -11.94 2.46
N VAL A 67 -7.96 -12.71 1.38
CA VAL A 67 -7.15 -12.32 0.22
C VAL A 67 -7.72 -11.04 -0.40
N PRO A 68 -6.94 -9.94 -0.47
CA PRO A 68 -7.39 -8.73 -1.12
C PRO A 68 -7.50 -8.95 -2.63
N LYS A 69 -8.51 -8.34 -3.27
CA LYS A 69 -8.66 -8.41 -4.72
C LYS A 69 -7.41 -7.80 -5.39
N PRO A 70 -6.80 -8.48 -6.38
CA PRO A 70 -5.67 -7.93 -7.10
C PRO A 70 -6.01 -6.57 -7.74
N GLY A 71 -5.08 -5.62 -7.72
CA GLY A 71 -5.28 -4.28 -8.30
C GLY A 71 -6.10 -3.31 -7.43
N THR A 72 -6.87 -3.82 -6.46
CA THR A 72 -7.35 -2.97 -5.37
C THR A 72 -6.25 -2.98 -4.32
N ARG A 73 -5.43 -1.93 -4.25
CA ARG A 73 -4.86 -1.59 -2.95
C ARG A 73 -6.08 -1.49 -2.05
N ALA A 74 -6.14 -2.28 -0.98
CA ALA A 74 -6.86 -1.79 0.17
C ALA A 74 -6.10 -0.49 0.49
N ALA A 75 -6.59 0.64 -0.03
CA ALA A 75 -6.47 1.87 0.71
C ALA A 75 -7.03 1.46 2.06
N ALA A 76 -6.14 1.21 3.02
CA ALA A 76 -6.54 1.40 4.39
C ALA A 76 -7.15 2.80 4.33
N VAL A 77 -8.48 2.88 4.43
CA VAL A 77 -9.15 4.15 4.59
C VAL A 77 -8.58 4.62 5.91
N MET A 78 -7.47 5.37 5.83
CA MET A 78 -6.82 5.93 6.99
C MET A 78 -7.92 6.76 7.63
N SER A 79 -8.15 6.52 8.92
CA SER A 79 -9.10 7.33 9.64
C SER A 79 -8.71 8.80 9.46
N PRO A 80 -9.69 9.73 9.44
CA PRO A 80 -9.41 11.16 9.32
C PRO A 80 -8.33 11.63 10.31
N PHE A 81 -8.29 11.03 11.50
CA PHE A 81 -7.25 11.29 12.47
C PHE A 81 -5.85 10.81 12.04
N GLU A 82 -5.71 9.58 11.53
CA GLU A 82 -4.43 9.07 11.01
C GLU A 82 -3.91 9.91 9.84
N MET A 83 -4.79 10.43 8.99
CA MET A 83 -4.41 11.38 7.93
C MET A 83 -3.80 12.66 8.51
N LEU A 84 -4.44 13.26 9.52
CA LEU A 84 -3.94 14.46 10.18
C LEU A 84 -2.59 14.22 10.88
N VAL A 85 -2.42 13.08 11.55
CA VAL A 85 -1.17 12.72 12.25
C VAL A 85 -0.02 12.54 11.26
N ILE A 86 -0.24 11.90 10.12
CA ILE A 86 0.81 11.71 9.10
C ILE A 86 1.22 13.06 8.50
N GLN A 87 0.27 13.95 8.27
CA GLN A 87 0.53 15.21 7.56
C GLN A 87 1.09 16.32 8.46
N PHE A 88 0.70 16.36 9.74
CA PHE A 88 1.01 17.47 10.64
C PHE A 88 1.66 17.04 11.97
N GLY A 89 1.77 15.74 12.24
CA GLY A 89 2.22 15.20 13.52
C GLY A 89 1.10 15.13 14.56
N GLN A 90 1.33 14.31 15.60
CA GLN A 90 0.34 13.98 16.63
C GLN A 90 -0.22 15.21 17.35
N GLU A 91 0.64 16.07 17.90
CA GLU A 91 0.21 17.23 18.69
C GLU A 91 -0.67 18.19 17.89
N ARG A 92 -0.37 18.35 16.60
CA ARG A 92 -1.12 19.25 15.73
C ARG A 92 -2.43 18.63 15.27
N ALA A 93 -2.48 17.31 15.08
CA ALA A 93 -3.71 16.58 14.85
C ALA A 93 -4.68 16.70 16.03
N ASP A 94 -4.18 16.51 17.27
CA ASP A 94 -4.98 16.64 18.49
C ASP A 94 -5.55 18.06 18.65
N TRP A 95 -4.74 19.08 18.38
CA TRP A 95 -5.20 20.47 18.38
C TRP A 95 -6.27 20.74 17.31
N MET A 96 -6.13 20.19 16.11
CA MET A 96 -7.11 20.36 15.03
C MET A 96 -8.45 19.70 15.37
N VAL A 97 -8.43 18.48 15.93
CA VAL A 97 -9.67 17.82 16.41
C VAL A 97 -10.33 18.64 17.51
N ALA A 98 -9.56 19.15 18.48
CA ALA A 98 -10.11 19.99 19.54
C ALA A 98 -10.70 21.31 19.01
N LYS A 99 -10.11 21.88 17.95
CA LYS A 99 -10.58 23.13 17.34
C LYS A 99 -11.82 22.96 16.49
N PHE A 100 -11.91 21.89 15.70
CA PHE A 100 -12.99 21.67 14.75
C PHE A 100 -14.07 20.70 15.26
N GLY A 101 -13.87 20.10 16.44
CA GLY A 101 -14.83 19.24 17.11
C GLY A 101 -14.68 17.75 16.78
N SER A 102 -14.29 17.43 15.55
CA SER A 102 -14.00 16.06 15.10
C SER A 102 -12.82 16.02 14.12
N ALA A 103 -12.30 14.82 13.86
CA ALA A 103 -11.24 14.62 12.87
C ALA A 103 -11.77 14.77 11.44
N GLU A 104 -13.02 14.39 11.21
CA GLU A 104 -13.75 14.57 9.95
C GLU A 104 -13.88 16.05 9.59
N ASP A 105 -14.37 16.87 10.53
CA ASP A 105 -14.57 18.31 10.33
C ASP A 105 -13.23 19.05 10.12
N ALA A 106 -12.17 18.59 10.79
CA ALA A 106 -10.83 19.13 10.61
C ALA A 106 -10.26 18.85 9.21
N VAL A 107 -10.50 17.65 8.66
CA VAL A 107 -10.08 17.31 7.29
C VAL A 107 -10.90 18.08 6.27
N GLU A 108 -12.21 18.24 6.47
CA GLU A 108 -13.07 19.02 5.56
C GLU A 108 -12.67 20.50 5.53
N ALA A 109 -12.35 21.09 6.68
CA ALA A 109 -11.86 22.46 6.77
C ALA A 109 -10.53 22.66 6.02
N LEU A 110 -9.62 21.66 6.07
CA LEU A 110 -8.35 21.69 5.34
C LEU A 110 -8.55 21.53 3.83
N GLN A 111 -9.45 20.64 3.42
CA GLN A 111 -9.77 20.43 2.01
C GLN A 111 -10.31 21.72 1.38
N LYS A 112 -11.22 22.41 2.09
CA LYS A 112 -11.77 23.69 1.65
C LYS A 112 -10.71 24.79 1.52
N GLN A 113 -9.76 24.85 2.46
CA GLN A 113 -8.64 25.80 2.36
C GLN A 113 -7.71 25.50 1.18
N LEU A 114 -7.47 24.22 0.87
CA LEU A 114 -6.70 23.83 -0.31
C LEU A 114 -7.41 24.23 -1.60
N ASP A 115 -8.72 23.95 -1.69
CA ASP A 115 -9.52 24.27 -2.87
C ASP A 115 -9.60 25.79 -3.10
N GLU A 116 -9.66 26.59 -2.03
CA GLU A 116 -9.61 28.06 -2.10
C GLU A 116 -8.23 28.56 -2.55
N MET A 117 -7.13 27.94 -2.11
CA MET A 117 -5.77 28.29 -2.56
C MET A 117 -5.51 27.90 -4.02
N GLU A 118 -6.07 26.80 -4.50
CA GLU A 118 -5.98 26.38 -5.91
C GLU A 118 -6.85 27.24 -6.84
N ALA A 119 -7.94 27.83 -6.32
CA ALA A 119 -8.80 28.73 -7.08
C ALA A 119 -8.21 30.15 -7.24
N GLU A 120 -7.28 30.55 -6.38
CA GLU A 120 -6.62 31.87 -6.39
C GLU A 120 -5.26 31.90 -7.11
N GLY A 121 -4.73 30.73 -7.54
CA GLY A 121 -3.46 30.58 -8.26
C GLY A 121 -3.60 30.35 -9.76
#